data_AF-A0A855X4G8-F1
#
_entry.id   AF-A0A855X4G8-F1
#
_cell.length_a   1.000
_cell.length_b   1.000
_cell.length_c   1.000
_cell.angle_alpha   90.00
_cell.angle_beta   90.00
_cell.angle_gamma   90.00
#
_symmetry.space_group_name_H-M   'P 1'
#
loop_
_entity.id
_entity.type
_entity.pdbx_description
1 polymer ?
#
loop_
_entity_poly.entity_id
_entity_poly.type
_entity_poly.pdbx_seq_one_letter_code
_entity_poly.pdbx_strand_id
1 'polypeptide(L)'
;MRKLVLLAALLVSATVSAADKQCPSDEAAKAGMSPIAGFHEVIAPLWHAAYPDTNYEAMLKAGPDVEKAFGPIAGMEARMKNVGRKAAFLTNREEFSKLVKRYAAACRAGNKDSVYLLLPQLHDAFEKTASACTPTPYPEFDGLMVTVDLILHSHLPKGNVAGTVGSTETLVAKAKNLTPESLPESLQDKKESITPEFEAIRALAGRMQETCSKNEMVKYKALAEELKEKLTAFSADYL
;
A
#
# COMPACT_ATOMS: atom_id res chain seq x y z
N MET A 1 -41.24 55.90 -5.06
CA MET A 1 -41.31 54.93 -3.94
C MET A 1 -40.44 53.74 -4.27
N ARG A 2 -39.58 53.36 -3.32
CA ARG A 2 -38.53 52.33 -3.38
C ARG A 2 -39.07 50.95 -3.77
N LYS A 3 -38.34 50.22 -4.62
CA LYS A 3 -38.21 48.76 -4.53
C LYS A 3 -36.75 48.39 -4.81
N LEU A 4 -35.96 48.25 -3.74
CA LEU A 4 -34.71 47.51 -3.74
C LEU A 4 -35.07 46.04 -3.99
N VAL A 5 -34.46 45.42 -5.00
CA VAL A 5 -34.44 43.96 -5.15
C VAL A 5 -33.06 43.51 -4.68
N LEU A 6 -33.00 42.99 -3.45
CA LEU A 6 -31.82 42.26 -2.95
C LEU A 6 -31.79 40.90 -3.64
N LEU A 7 -30.76 40.65 -4.45
CA LEU A 7 -30.40 39.32 -4.91
C LEU A 7 -29.46 38.70 -3.87
N ALA A 8 -29.99 37.82 -3.03
CA ALA A 8 -29.21 37.02 -2.11
C ALA A 8 -28.55 35.87 -2.89
N ALA A 9 -27.25 35.94 -3.10
CA ALA A 9 -26.45 34.82 -3.60
C ALA A 9 -26.29 33.78 -2.49
N LEU A 10 -26.99 32.65 -2.61
CA LEU A 10 -26.83 31.49 -1.74
C LEU A 10 -25.53 30.78 -2.15
N LEU A 11 -24.43 31.07 -1.46
CA LEU A 11 -23.20 30.29 -1.53
C LEU A 11 -23.42 28.96 -0.80
N VAL A 12 -23.73 27.92 -1.57
CA VAL A 12 -23.66 26.53 -1.09
C VAL A 12 -22.18 26.14 -1.09
N SER A 13 -21.52 26.38 0.04
CA SER A 13 -20.20 25.80 0.32
C SER A 13 -20.38 24.30 0.50
N ALA A 14 -20.21 23.52 -0.58
CA ALA A 14 -20.03 22.09 -0.47
C ALA A 14 -18.68 21.85 0.23
N THR A 15 -18.73 21.61 1.53
CA THR A 15 -17.61 21.04 2.27
C THR A 15 -17.41 19.61 1.76
N VAL A 16 -16.52 19.45 0.79
CA VAL A 16 -15.90 18.15 0.51
C VAL A 16 -15.15 17.79 1.79
N SER A 17 -15.67 16.84 2.55
CA SER A 17 -14.97 16.28 3.71
C SER A 17 -13.63 15.72 3.22
N ALA A 18 -12.56 16.39 3.61
CA ALA A 18 -11.21 15.86 3.52
C ALA A 18 -11.05 14.77 4.59
N ALA A 19 -11.42 13.53 4.27
CA ALA A 19 -11.03 12.33 5.03
C ALA A 19 -11.32 11.02 4.28
N ASP A 20 -10.96 10.89 3.00
CA ASP A 20 -10.65 9.55 2.45
C ASP A 20 -9.24 9.17 2.92
N LYS A 21 -9.07 8.94 4.23
CA LYS A 21 -7.95 8.12 4.69
C LYS A 21 -8.33 6.70 4.33
N GLN A 22 -7.83 6.24 3.19
CA GLN A 22 -8.05 4.89 2.69
C GLN A 22 -7.74 3.88 3.80
N CYS A 23 -8.72 3.07 4.19
CA CYS A 23 -8.56 2.14 5.30
C CYS A 23 -7.49 1.09 4.94
N PRO A 24 -6.50 0.81 5.83
CA PRO A 24 -5.49 -0.21 5.56
C PRO A 24 -6.07 -1.59 5.23
N SER A 25 -7.29 -1.91 5.67
CA SER A 25 -7.97 -3.16 5.30
C SER A 25 -8.25 -3.28 3.82
N ASP A 26 -8.66 -2.19 3.19
CA ASP A 26 -9.12 -2.18 1.81
C ASP A 26 -7.93 -2.30 0.86
N GLU A 27 -6.83 -1.63 1.20
CA GLU A 27 -5.56 -1.76 0.50
C GLU A 27 -4.96 -3.16 0.67
N ALA A 28 -5.01 -3.74 1.87
CA ALA A 28 -4.59 -5.11 2.09
C ALA A 28 -5.41 -6.10 1.25
N ALA A 29 -6.73 -5.91 1.14
CA ALA A 29 -7.58 -6.73 0.30
C ALA A 29 -7.24 -6.61 -1.20
N LYS A 30 -6.98 -5.39 -1.70
CA LYS A 30 -6.50 -5.18 -3.08
C LYS A 30 -5.15 -5.86 -3.35
N ALA A 31 -4.29 -5.95 -2.33
CA ALA A 31 -3.03 -6.69 -2.37
C ALA A 31 -3.20 -8.23 -2.25
N GLY A 32 -4.44 -8.74 -2.27
CA GLY A 32 -4.74 -10.17 -2.18
C GLY A 32 -4.80 -10.73 -0.76
N MET A 33 -4.80 -9.87 0.27
CA MET A 33 -4.84 -10.24 1.69
C MET A 33 -6.27 -10.04 2.26
N SER A 34 -7.28 -10.59 1.56
CA SER A 34 -8.71 -10.40 1.89
C SER A 34 -9.14 -10.81 3.31
N PRO A 35 -8.48 -11.74 4.03
CA PRO A 35 -8.79 -12.01 5.43
C PRO A 35 -8.69 -10.78 6.36
N ILE A 36 -7.85 -9.80 6.03
CA ILE A 36 -7.72 -8.56 6.80
C ILE A 36 -9.01 -7.74 6.76
N ALA A 37 -9.65 -7.62 5.58
CA ALA A 37 -10.94 -6.94 5.45
C ALA A 37 -12.07 -7.66 6.22
N GLY A 38 -12.10 -8.99 6.18
CA GLY A 38 -13.09 -9.77 6.94
C GLY A 38 -12.98 -9.59 8.46
N PHE A 39 -11.77 -9.36 8.98
CA PHE A 39 -11.63 -8.98 10.39
C PHE A 39 -12.11 -7.55 10.66
N HIS A 40 -11.86 -6.63 9.73
CA HIS A 40 -12.31 -5.24 9.85
C HIS A 40 -13.83 -5.15 9.99
N GLU A 41 -14.58 -5.95 9.23
CA GLU A 41 -16.05 -6.02 9.31
C GLU A 41 -16.57 -6.33 10.72
N VAL A 42 -15.80 -7.08 11.53
CA VAL A 42 -16.16 -7.42 12.91
C VAL A 42 -15.70 -6.35 13.90
N ILE A 43 -14.48 -5.83 13.76
CA ILE A 43 -13.90 -4.89 14.73
C ILE A 43 -14.38 -3.45 14.54
N ALA A 44 -14.71 -3.04 13.30
CA ALA A 44 -15.17 -1.69 12.96
C ALA A 44 -16.40 -1.24 13.77
N PRO A 45 -17.51 -2.00 13.85
CA PRO A 45 -18.65 -1.60 14.68
C PRO A 45 -18.32 -1.57 16.17
N LEU A 46 -17.36 -2.39 16.64
CA LEU A 46 -16.91 -2.33 18.03
C LEU A 46 -16.13 -1.05 18.30
N TRP A 47 -15.22 -0.68 17.40
CA TRP A 47 -14.36 0.48 17.55
C TRP A 47 -15.09 1.80 17.32
N HIS A 48 -15.85 1.92 16.23
CA HIS A 48 -16.47 3.17 15.82
C HIS A 48 -17.81 3.46 16.51
N ALA A 49 -18.44 2.45 17.14
CA ALA A 49 -19.72 2.62 17.83
C ALA A 49 -19.70 2.07 19.27
N ALA A 50 -19.44 0.77 19.47
CA ALA A 50 -19.59 0.19 20.81
C ALA A 50 -18.60 0.77 21.85
N TYR A 51 -17.37 1.06 21.45
CA TYR A 51 -16.35 1.64 22.31
C TYR A 51 -16.68 3.06 22.77
N PRO A 52 -16.95 4.05 21.88
CA PRO A 52 -17.29 5.41 22.31
C PRO A 52 -18.59 5.47 23.11
N ASP A 53 -19.57 4.62 22.78
CA ASP A 53 -20.84 4.54 23.52
C ASP A 53 -20.73 3.74 24.82
N THR A 54 -19.55 3.21 25.14
CA THR A 54 -19.32 2.38 26.33
C THR A 54 -20.28 1.18 26.39
N ASN A 55 -20.66 0.65 25.22
CA ASN A 55 -21.59 -0.46 25.06
C ASN A 55 -20.89 -1.80 25.38
N TYR A 56 -20.72 -2.07 26.67
CA TYR A 56 -20.08 -3.29 27.16
C TYR A 56 -20.79 -4.57 26.72
N GLU A 57 -22.11 -4.54 26.53
CA GLU A 57 -22.84 -5.73 26.07
C GLU A 57 -22.41 -6.11 24.65
N ALA A 58 -22.35 -5.15 23.74
CA ALA A 58 -21.87 -5.37 22.38
C ALA A 58 -20.40 -5.84 22.37
N MET A 59 -19.53 -5.21 23.16
CA MET A 59 -18.12 -5.61 23.27
C MET A 59 -17.97 -7.05 23.79
N LEU A 60 -18.65 -7.40 24.88
CA LEU A 60 -18.59 -8.75 25.47
C LEU A 60 -19.15 -9.81 24.50
N LYS A 61 -20.25 -9.51 23.82
CA LYS A 61 -20.90 -10.45 22.90
C LYS A 61 -20.03 -10.77 21.69
N ALA A 62 -19.17 -9.85 21.26
CA ALA A 62 -18.37 -10.00 20.06
C ALA A 62 -17.14 -10.89 20.21
N GLY A 63 -16.77 -11.30 21.43
CA GLY A 63 -15.57 -12.12 21.69
C GLY A 63 -15.42 -13.35 20.77
N PRO A 64 -16.46 -14.20 20.61
CA PRO A 64 -16.42 -15.34 19.69
C PRO A 64 -16.23 -14.95 18.22
N ASP A 65 -16.85 -13.86 17.78
CA ASP A 65 -16.76 -13.39 16.40
C ASP A 65 -15.38 -12.82 16.08
N VAL A 66 -14.77 -12.10 17.03
CA VAL A 66 -13.38 -11.63 16.96
C VAL A 66 -12.40 -12.80 16.83
N GLU A 67 -12.55 -13.83 17.66
CA GLU A 67 -11.69 -15.02 17.62
C GLU A 67 -11.86 -15.79 16.30
N LYS A 68 -13.11 -15.95 15.85
CA LYS A 68 -13.42 -16.59 14.56
C LYS A 68 -12.84 -15.82 13.37
N ALA A 69 -13.00 -14.50 13.34
CA ALA A 69 -12.53 -13.65 12.25
C ALA A 69 -11.00 -13.64 12.14
N PHE A 70 -10.29 -13.84 13.26
CA PHE A 70 -8.84 -13.94 13.24
C PHE A 70 -8.30 -15.26 12.67
N GLY A 71 -9.08 -16.34 12.70
CA GLY A 71 -8.65 -17.68 12.24
C GLY A 71 -8.04 -17.67 10.83
N PRO A 72 -8.71 -17.09 9.82
CA PRO A 72 -8.14 -16.93 8.47
C PRO A 72 -6.83 -16.13 8.43
N ILE A 73 -6.68 -15.07 9.24
CA ILE A 73 -5.44 -14.26 9.31
C ILE A 73 -4.29 -15.10 9.90
N ALA A 74 -4.58 -15.88 10.94
CA ALA A 74 -3.60 -16.74 11.60
C ALA A 74 -3.00 -17.77 10.63
N GLY A 75 -3.82 -18.37 9.77
CA GLY A 75 -3.40 -19.36 8.77
C GLY A 75 -2.90 -18.78 7.45
N MET A 76 -3.00 -17.47 7.23
CA MET A 76 -2.67 -16.84 5.96
C MET A 76 -1.18 -16.96 5.63
N GLU A 77 -0.87 -17.27 4.38
CA GLU A 77 0.51 -17.23 3.87
C GLU A 77 0.94 -15.78 3.63
N ALA A 78 2.14 -15.44 4.10
CA ALA A 78 2.74 -14.13 3.86
C ALA A 78 3.39 -14.09 2.46
N ARG A 79 2.57 -13.88 1.43
CA ARG A 79 2.98 -13.84 -0.01
C ARG A 79 3.66 -12.53 -0.45
N MET A 80 3.97 -11.64 0.49
CA MET A 80 4.68 -10.40 0.23
C MET A 80 6.10 -10.69 -0.26
N LYS A 81 6.50 -10.04 -1.36
CA LYS A 81 7.88 -10.09 -1.87
C LYS A 81 8.82 -9.28 -0.97
N ASN A 82 8.34 -8.14 -0.48
CA ASN A 82 9.04 -7.30 0.48
C ASN A 82 9.38 -8.02 1.77
N VAL A 83 10.67 -8.26 1.99
CA VAL A 83 11.17 -8.99 3.15
C VAL A 83 10.87 -8.25 4.46
N GLY A 84 11.02 -6.92 4.47
CA GLY A 84 10.76 -6.10 5.65
C GLY A 84 9.27 -6.11 6.04
N ARG A 85 8.39 -5.91 5.06
CA ARG A 85 6.94 -5.95 5.27
C ARG A 85 6.45 -7.34 5.63
N LYS A 86 7.02 -8.38 5.02
CA LYS A 86 6.75 -9.77 5.38
C LYS A 86 7.12 -10.05 6.84
N ALA A 87 8.31 -9.62 7.27
CA ALA A 87 8.73 -9.77 8.66
C ALA A 87 7.79 -8.99 9.60
N ALA A 88 7.49 -7.72 9.29
CA ALA A 88 6.57 -6.90 10.06
C ALA A 88 5.18 -7.54 10.19
N PHE A 89 4.61 -8.05 9.09
CA PHE A 89 3.34 -8.75 9.10
C PHE A 89 3.37 -9.98 10.02
N LEU A 90 4.41 -10.81 9.92
CA LEU A 90 4.55 -12.02 10.72
C LEU A 90 4.65 -11.70 12.21
N THR A 91 5.48 -10.73 12.58
CA THR A 91 5.62 -10.25 13.97
C THR A 91 4.32 -9.63 14.47
N ASN A 92 3.72 -8.70 13.73
CA ASN A 92 2.48 -8.02 14.13
C ASN A 92 1.34 -9.03 14.28
N ARG A 93 1.25 -10.03 13.39
CA ARG A 93 0.24 -11.10 13.48
C ARG A 93 0.37 -11.92 14.75
N GLU A 94 1.58 -12.18 15.24
CA GLU A 94 1.78 -12.92 16.48
C GLU A 94 1.27 -12.13 17.69
N GLU A 95 1.61 -10.84 17.78
CA GLU A 95 1.11 -9.96 18.84
C GLU A 95 -0.41 -9.77 18.75
N PHE A 96 -0.93 -9.63 17.54
CA PHE A 96 -2.36 -9.56 17.29
C PHE A 96 -3.09 -10.83 17.75
N SER A 97 -2.53 -12.02 17.49
CA SER A 97 -3.05 -13.30 17.99
C SER A 97 -3.16 -13.33 19.52
N LYS A 98 -2.13 -12.83 20.22
CA LYS A 98 -2.13 -12.75 21.69
C LYS A 98 -3.25 -11.83 22.19
N LEU A 99 -3.45 -10.68 21.55
CA LEU A 99 -4.51 -9.73 21.90
C LEU A 99 -5.91 -10.26 21.61
N VAL A 100 -6.13 -10.92 20.48
CA VAL A 100 -7.40 -11.59 20.14
C VAL A 100 -7.77 -12.59 21.25
N LYS A 101 -6.83 -13.45 21.66
CA LYS A 101 -7.05 -14.43 22.72
C LYS A 101 -7.38 -13.79 24.07
N ARG A 102 -6.64 -12.73 24.44
CA ARG A 102 -6.89 -11.98 25.69
C ARG A 102 -8.25 -11.30 25.68
N TYR A 103 -8.62 -10.66 24.57
CA TYR A 103 -9.92 -10.02 24.41
C TYR A 103 -11.07 -11.04 24.49
N ALA A 104 -10.97 -12.15 23.74
CA ALA A 104 -11.98 -13.21 23.78
C ALA A 104 -12.10 -13.86 25.17
N ALA A 105 -10.99 -14.04 25.89
CA ALA A 105 -11.02 -14.53 27.27
C ALA A 105 -11.71 -13.54 28.22
N ALA A 106 -11.43 -12.24 28.11
CA ALA A 106 -12.11 -11.21 28.88
C ALA A 106 -13.62 -11.18 28.60
N CYS A 107 -14.02 -11.36 27.33
CA CYS A 107 -15.41 -11.49 26.91
C CYS A 107 -16.10 -12.68 27.59
N ARG A 108 -15.50 -13.88 27.54
CA ARG A 108 -16.03 -15.09 28.19
C ARG A 108 -16.15 -14.95 29.71
N ALA A 109 -15.22 -14.23 30.32
CA ALA A 109 -15.23 -13.95 31.75
C ALA A 109 -16.23 -12.84 32.16
N GLY A 110 -16.87 -12.17 31.20
CA GLY A 110 -17.76 -11.03 31.49
C GLY A 110 -17.03 -9.79 32.04
N ASN A 111 -15.71 -9.71 31.85
CA ASN A 111 -14.88 -8.67 32.47
C ASN A 111 -14.92 -7.37 31.65
N LYS A 112 -15.85 -6.47 32.02
CA LYS A 112 -16.10 -5.18 31.36
C LYS A 112 -14.87 -4.29 31.29
N ASP A 113 -14.13 -4.16 32.39
CA ASP A 113 -12.94 -3.31 32.47
C ASP A 113 -11.85 -3.81 31.52
N SER A 114 -11.66 -5.13 31.47
CA SER A 114 -10.67 -5.75 30.60
C SER A 114 -11.03 -5.61 29.13
N VAL A 115 -12.28 -5.83 28.72
CA VAL A 115 -12.66 -5.66 27.31
C VAL A 115 -12.53 -4.22 26.84
N TYR A 116 -12.87 -3.25 27.69
CA TYR A 116 -12.72 -1.83 27.37
C TYR A 116 -11.24 -1.43 27.25
N LEU A 117 -10.38 -1.93 28.15
CA LEU A 117 -8.94 -1.66 28.08
C LEU A 117 -8.27 -2.34 26.88
N LEU A 118 -8.74 -3.52 26.48
CA LEU A 118 -8.12 -4.32 25.43
C LEU A 118 -8.58 -3.93 24.02
N LEU A 119 -9.78 -3.39 23.84
CA LEU A 119 -10.32 -3.09 22.51
C LEU A 119 -9.46 -2.10 21.70
N PRO A 120 -8.94 -0.99 22.27
CA PRO A 120 -8.01 -0.11 21.53
C PRO A 120 -6.72 -0.82 21.13
N GLN A 121 -6.15 -1.64 22.03
CA GLN A 121 -4.94 -2.41 21.73
C GLN A 121 -5.18 -3.43 20.61
N LEU A 122 -6.35 -4.06 20.61
CA LEU A 122 -6.77 -4.98 19.57
C LEU A 122 -6.91 -4.28 18.22
N HIS A 123 -7.53 -3.09 18.20
CA HIS A 123 -7.65 -2.26 17.01
C HIS A 123 -6.29 -1.81 16.48
N ASP A 124 -5.40 -1.31 17.34
CA ASP A 124 -4.05 -0.90 16.96
C ASP A 124 -3.23 -2.07 16.39
N ALA A 125 -3.36 -3.27 16.96
CA ALA A 125 -2.69 -4.45 16.45
C ALA A 125 -3.23 -4.85 15.07
N PHE A 126 -4.55 -4.78 14.88
CA PHE A 126 -5.17 -4.95 13.58
C PHE A 126 -4.62 -3.95 12.54
N GLU A 127 -4.61 -2.65 12.84
CA GLU A 127 -4.13 -1.63 11.91
C GLU A 127 -2.65 -1.81 11.56
N LYS A 128 -1.82 -2.16 12.53
CA LYS A 128 -0.38 -2.46 12.30
C LYS A 128 -0.20 -3.70 11.42
N THR A 129 -0.97 -4.75 11.64
CA THR A 129 -0.93 -5.95 10.80
C THR A 129 -1.42 -5.65 9.39
N ALA A 130 -2.53 -4.91 9.24
CA ALA A 130 -3.09 -4.52 7.96
C ALA A 130 -2.12 -3.63 7.16
N SER A 131 -1.50 -2.64 7.81
CA SER A 131 -0.56 -1.72 7.18
C SER A 131 0.72 -2.42 6.69
N ALA A 132 1.15 -3.50 7.34
CA ALA A 132 2.26 -4.31 6.81
C ALA A 132 1.90 -4.96 5.45
N CYS A 133 0.61 -5.24 5.22
CA CYS A 133 0.10 -5.81 3.96
C CYS A 133 -0.06 -4.79 2.82
N THR A 134 0.05 -3.48 3.08
CA THR A 134 -0.11 -2.44 2.07
C THR A 134 1.23 -2.04 1.44
N PRO A 135 1.37 -2.06 0.09
CA PRO A 135 2.58 -1.57 -0.58
C PRO A 135 2.91 -0.12 -0.26
N THR A 136 4.20 0.20 -0.22
CA THR A 136 4.64 1.59 -0.15
C THR A 136 4.29 2.30 -1.46
N PRO A 137 3.38 3.29 -1.47
CA PRO A 137 3.05 4.01 -2.69
C PRO A 137 4.29 4.79 -3.17
N TYR A 138 4.71 4.55 -4.41
CA TYR A 138 5.83 5.28 -4.99
C TYR A 138 5.59 5.58 -6.48
N PRO A 139 4.78 6.60 -6.79
CA PRO A 139 4.32 6.87 -8.15
C PRO A 139 5.43 7.07 -9.18
N GLU A 140 6.54 7.71 -8.80
CA GLU A 140 7.71 7.91 -9.65
C GLU A 140 8.30 6.57 -10.10
N PHE A 141 8.39 5.61 -9.18
CA PHE A 141 8.87 4.27 -9.45
C PHE A 141 7.86 3.44 -10.25
N ASP A 142 6.57 3.49 -9.89
CA ASP A 142 5.50 2.79 -10.60
C ASP A 142 5.44 3.20 -12.07
N GLY A 143 5.66 4.49 -12.34
CA GLY A 143 5.72 5.02 -13.70
C GLY A 143 6.84 4.39 -14.56
N LEU A 144 7.98 4.02 -13.95
CA LEU A 144 9.05 3.32 -14.65
C LEU A 144 8.66 1.87 -14.96
N MET A 145 8.09 1.17 -13.98
CA MET A 145 7.63 -0.21 -14.14
C MET A 145 6.62 -0.35 -15.28
N VAL A 146 5.63 0.54 -15.33
CA VAL A 146 4.64 0.58 -16.42
C VAL A 146 5.30 0.84 -17.77
N THR A 147 6.27 1.77 -17.82
CA THR A 147 6.92 2.14 -19.09
C THR A 147 7.78 1.00 -19.63
N VAL A 148 8.57 0.33 -18.78
CA VAL A 148 9.39 -0.82 -19.23
C VAL A 148 8.51 -2.01 -19.63
N ASP A 149 7.39 -2.25 -18.93
CA ASP A 149 6.43 -3.30 -19.31
C ASP A 149 5.77 -3.00 -20.66
N LEU A 150 5.43 -1.75 -20.93
CA LEU A 150 4.89 -1.34 -22.22
C LEU A 150 5.90 -1.59 -23.35
N ILE A 151 7.18 -1.28 -23.12
CA ILE A 151 8.27 -1.56 -24.08
C ILE A 151 8.37 -3.06 -24.35
N LEU A 152 8.49 -3.88 -23.29
CA LEU A 152 8.74 -5.32 -23.40
C LEU A 152 7.55 -6.11 -23.94
N HIS A 153 6.33 -5.78 -23.51
CA HIS A 153 5.14 -6.59 -23.79
C HIS A 153 4.25 -6.03 -24.89
N SER A 154 4.45 -4.76 -25.29
CA SER A 154 3.66 -4.15 -26.38
C SER A 154 4.53 -3.72 -27.55
N HIS A 155 5.53 -2.86 -27.36
CA HIS A 155 6.24 -2.25 -28.48
C HIS A 155 7.22 -3.21 -29.17
N LEU A 156 8.11 -3.85 -28.41
CA LEU A 156 9.12 -4.76 -28.97
C LEU A 156 8.51 -5.96 -29.70
N PRO A 157 7.53 -6.70 -29.14
CA PRO A 157 6.96 -7.88 -29.81
C PRO A 157 6.26 -7.54 -31.13
N LYS A 158 5.76 -6.31 -31.27
CA LYS A 158 5.05 -5.81 -32.46
C LYS A 158 5.97 -5.11 -33.45
N GLY A 159 7.28 -5.00 -33.17
CA GLY A 159 8.21 -4.23 -33.99
C GLY A 159 7.86 -2.75 -34.09
N ASN A 160 7.14 -2.18 -33.10
CA ASN A 160 6.69 -0.80 -33.12
C ASN A 160 7.84 0.16 -32.76
N VAL A 161 8.67 0.48 -33.76
CA VAL A 161 9.88 1.30 -33.59
C VAL A 161 9.54 2.68 -33.01
N ALA A 162 8.55 3.38 -33.55
CA ALA A 162 8.16 4.70 -33.06
C ALA A 162 7.73 4.68 -31.59
N GLY A 163 6.93 3.66 -31.20
CA GLY A 163 6.52 3.46 -29.82
C GLY A 163 7.68 3.10 -28.89
N THR A 164 8.64 2.29 -29.35
CA THR A 164 9.86 1.99 -28.60
C THR A 164 10.68 3.25 -28.35
N VAL A 165 10.89 4.09 -29.36
CA VAL A 165 11.65 5.35 -29.22
C VAL A 165 10.98 6.27 -28.20
N GLY A 166 9.70 6.60 -28.40
CA GLY A 166 8.98 7.51 -27.49
C GLY A 166 8.87 6.98 -26.06
N SER A 167 8.68 5.67 -25.89
CA SER A 167 8.67 5.06 -24.55
C SER A 167 10.05 5.05 -23.91
N THR A 168 11.13 4.92 -24.67
CA THR A 168 12.51 5.01 -24.16
C THR A 168 12.81 6.42 -23.66
N GLU A 169 12.42 7.45 -24.42
CA GLU A 169 12.59 8.85 -24.02
C GLU A 169 11.81 9.13 -22.72
N THR A 170 10.56 8.64 -22.64
CA THR A 170 9.72 8.72 -21.44
C THR A 170 10.37 8.00 -20.25
N LEU A 171 10.90 6.80 -20.47
CA LEU A 171 11.58 6.00 -19.44
C LEU A 171 12.79 6.74 -18.88
N VAL A 172 13.63 7.32 -19.75
CA VAL A 172 14.82 8.09 -19.36
C VAL A 172 14.43 9.35 -18.58
N ALA A 173 13.40 10.07 -19.03
CA ALA A 173 12.90 11.25 -18.32
C ALA A 173 12.39 10.87 -16.91
N LYS A 174 11.63 9.78 -16.78
CA LYS A 174 11.18 9.27 -15.48
C LYS A 174 12.33 8.81 -14.60
N ALA A 175 13.33 8.13 -15.16
CA ALA A 175 14.47 7.63 -14.40
C ALA A 175 15.29 8.78 -13.79
N LYS A 176 15.44 9.89 -14.51
CA LYS A 176 16.09 11.11 -13.98
C LYS A 176 15.39 11.68 -12.75
N ASN A 177 14.08 11.46 -12.61
CA ASN A 177 13.31 11.93 -11.47
C ASN A 177 13.37 10.99 -10.26
N LEU A 178 13.94 9.79 -10.37
CA LEU A 178 14.28 8.99 -9.20
C LEU A 178 15.48 9.63 -8.52
N THR A 179 15.25 10.47 -7.51
CA THR A 179 16.31 11.07 -6.71
C THR A 179 16.12 10.69 -5.24
N PRO A 180 17.14 10.85 -4.39
CA PRO A 180 16.95 10.60 -2.97
C PRO A 180 15.84 11.45 -2.34
N GLU A 181 15.51 12.60 -2.94
CA GLU A 181 14.44 13.51 -2.53
C GLU A 181 13.06 13.06 -3.02
N SER A 182 12.98 12.19 -4.03
CA SER A 182 11.72 11.60 -4.48
C SER A 182 11.27 10.42 -3.62
N LEU A 183 12.08 9.98 -2.65
CA LEU A 183 11.74 8.84 -1.80
C LEU A 183 10.51 9.14 -0.92
N PRO A 184 9.53 8.21 -0.86
CA PRO A 184 8.48 8.25 0.15
C PRO A 184 9.07 8.32 1.56
N GLU A 185 8.35 8.95 2.49
CA GLU A 185 8.77 9.11 3.89
C GLU A 185 9.19 7.77 4.53
N SER A 186 8.44 6.68 4.25
CA SER A 186 8.72 5.34 4.78
C SER A 186 10.05 4.73 4.32
N LEU A 187 10.71 5.30 3.30
CA LEU A 187 11.98 4.84 2.76
C LEU A 187 13.15 5.77 3.06
N GLN A 188 12.92 6.89 3.75
CA GLN A 188 13.97 7.88 4.03
C GLN A 188 15.11 7.28 4.88
N ASP A 189 14.80 6.40 5.83
CA ASP A 189 15.81 5.70 6.63
C ASP A 189 16.70 4.74 5.81
N LYS A 190 16.27 4.41 4.59
CA LYS A 190 17.01 3.56 3.63
C LYS A 190 17.64 4.38 2.50
N LYS A 191 17.66 5.71 2.59
CA LYS A 191 18.16 6.60 1.54
C LYS A 191 19.57 6.24 1.07
N GLU A 192 20.48 5.94 1.99
CA GLU A 192 21.87 5.60 1.65
C GLU A 192 21.99 4.30 0.86
N SER A 193 21.19 3.27 1.17
CA SER A 193 21.20 2.00 0.44
C SER A 193 20.45 2.07 -0.88
N ILE A 194 19.44 2.94 -1.00
CA ILE A 194 18.65 3.11 -2.23
C ILE A 194 19.37 4.00 -3.26
N THR A 195 20.16 4.98 -2.84
CA THR A 195 20.79 5.94 -3.76
C THR A 195 21.61 5.26 -4.89
N PRO A 196 22.46 4.26 -4.61
CA PRO A 196 23.17 3.51 -5.66
C PRO A 196 22.24 2.73 -6.60
N GLU A 197 21.08 2.27 -6.13
CA GLU A 197 20.09 1.58 -6.96
C GLU A 197 19.48 2.54 -8.00
N PHE A 198 19.17 3.78 -7.58
CA PHE A 198 18.71 4.81 -8.52
C PHE A 198 19.76 5.16 -9.56
N GLU A 199 21.04 5.24 -9.17
CA GLU A 199 22.14 5.45 -10.12
C GLU A 199 22.21 4.33 -11.16
N ALA A 200 22.13 3.07 -10.72
CA ALA A 200 22.14 1.91 -11.60
C ALA A 200 20.94 1.91 -12.57
N ILE A 201 19.73 2.20 -12.07
CA ILE A 201 18.51 2.31 -12.88
C ILE A 201 18.66 3.42 -13.94
N ARG A 202 19.15 4.61 -13.55
CA ARG A 202 19.39 5.72 -14.48
C ARG A 202 20.42 5.38 -15.54
N ALA A 203 21.51 4.71 -15.16
CA ALA A 203 22.55 4.27 -16.08
C ALA A 203 22.01 3.25 -17.11
N LEU A 204 21.19 2.29 -16.67
CA LEU A 204 20.55 1.33 -17.56
C LEU A 204 19.59 2.00 -18.55
N ALA A 205 18.74 2.92 -18.07
CA ALA A 205 17.86 3.69 -18.94
C ALA A 205 18.67 4.51 -19.98
N GLY A 206 19.81 5.09 -19.58
CA GLY A 206 20.74 5.77 -20.50
C GLY A 206 21.29 4.84 -21.57
N ARG A 207 21.76 3.65 -21.20
CA ARG A 207 22.24 2.62 -22.16
C ARG A 207 21.12 2.16 -23.11
N MET A 208 19.89 2.05 -22.62
CA MET A 208 18.73 1.78 -23.47
C MET A 208 18.51 2.90 -24.50
N GLN A 209 18.58 4.17 -24.09
CA GLN A 209 18.48 5.30 -25.02
C GLN A 209 19.56 5.26 -26.10
N GLU A 210 20.81 4.99 -25.72
CA GLU A 210 21.92 4.91 -26.67
C GLU A 210 21.71 3.79 -27.70
N THR A 211 21.38 2.58 -27.25
CA THR A 211 21.14 1.44 -28.14
C THR A 211 19.89 1.65 -29.00
N CYS A 212 18.87 2.32 -28.47
CA CYS A 212 17.68 2.72 -29.23
C CYS A 212 18.05 3.66 -30.37
N SER A 213 18.84 4.71 -30.10
CA SER A 213 19.26 5.69 -31.11
C SER A 213 20.14 5.09 -32.22
N LYS A 214 20.89 4.03 -31.90
CA LYS A 214 21.73 3.29 -32.85
C LYS A 214 21.00 2.15 -33.55
N ASN A 215 19.70 1.96 -33.28
CA ASN A 215 18.88 0.86 -33.79
C ASN A 215 19.43 -0.56 -33.44
N GLU A 216 20.12 -0.71 -32.31
CA GLU A 216 20.70 -1.98 -31.86
C GLU A 216 19.66 -2.82 -31.09
N MET A 217 18.55 -3.19 -31.73
CA MET A 217 17.35 -3.71 -31.06
C MET A 217 17.55 -5.00 -30.24
N VAL A 218 18.51 -5.86 -30.62
CA VAL A 218 18.85 -7.06 -29.83
C VAL A 218 19.48 -6.68 -28.49
N LYS A 219 20.43 -5.73 -28.51
CA LYS A 219 21.04 -5.21 -27.27
C LYS A 219 20.03 -4.43 -26.45
N TYR A 220 19.21 -3.62 -27.11
CA TYR A 220 18.15 -2.84 -26.46
C TYR A 220 17.18 -3.75 -25.68
N LYS A 221 16.73 -4.85 -26.29
CA LYS A 221 15.84 -5.81 -25.63
C LYS A 221 16.48 -6.41 -24.38
N ALA A 222 17.75 -6.85 -24.47
CA ALA A 222 18.47 -7.39 -23.32
C ALA A 222 18.59 -6.37 -22.18
N LEU A 223 18.85 -5.10 -22.50
CA LEU A 223 18.89 -4.01 -21.51
C LEU A 223 17.52 -3.72 -20.89
N ALA A 224 16.45 -3.81 -21.68
CA ALA A 224 15.08 -3.64 -21.17
C ALA A 224 14.70 -4.77 -20.20
N GLU A 225 15.09 -6.00 -20.48
CA GLU A 225 14.93 -7.16 -19.60
C GLU A 225 15.77 -6.99 -18.31
N GLU A 226 17.04 -6.60 -18.44
CA GLU A 226 17.92 -6.30 -17.30
C GLU A 226 17.34 -5.20 -16.40
N LEU A 227 16.83 -4.12 -16.99
CA LEU A 227 16.15 -3.06 -16.24
C LEU A 227 14.89 -3.56 -15.55
N LYS A 228 14.07 -4.39 -16.22
CA LYS A 228 12.87 -4.96 -15.63
C LYS A 228 13.20 -5.82 -14.41
N GLU A 229 14.24 -6.64 -14.49
CA GLU A 229 14.72 -7.45 -13.36
C GLU A 229 15.18 -6.55 -12.21
N LYS A 230 15.98 -5.52 -12.51
CA LYS A 230 16.47 -4.54 -11.53
C LYS A 230 15.33 -3.82 -10.80
N LEU A 231 14.32 -3.34 -11.53
CA LEU A 231 13.14 -2.70 -10.94
C LEU A 231 12.31 -3.70 -10.12
N THR A 232 12.18 -4.94 -10.59
CA THR A 232 11.46 -5.98 -9.85
C THR A 232 12.15 -6.32 -8.52
N ALA A 233 13.48 -6.39 -8.52
CA ALA A 233 14.27 -6.60 -7.31
C ALA A 233 14.13 -5.41 -6.34
N PHE A 234 14.25 -4.18 -6.84
CA PHE A 234 14.05 -2.98 -6.04
C PHE A 234 12.67 -2.96 -5.37
N SER A 235 11.60 -3.25 -6.13
CA SER A 235 10.26 -3.35 -5.57
C SER A 235 10.19 -4.45 -4.50
N ALA A 236 10.80 -5.61 -4.74
CA ALA A 236 10.83 -6.70 -3.77
C ALA A 236 11.65 -6.40 -2.51
N ASP A 237 12.57 -5.44 -2.52
CA ASP A 237 13.38 -5.11 -1.34
C ASP A 237 12.81 -3.90 -0.57
N TYR A 238 12.18 -2.96 -1.27
CA TYR A 238 11.83 -1.65 -0.74
C TYR A 238 10.32 -1.33 -0.73
N LEU A 239 9.51 -1.86 -1.65
CA LEU A 239 8.08 -1.49 -1.81
C LEU A 239 7.11 -2.59 -1.38
#